data_AF-A0AAV0U2K7-F1
#
_entry.id   AF-A0AAV0U2K7-F1
#
_cell.length_a   1.000
_cell.length_b   1.000
_cell.length_c   1.000
_cell.angle_alpha   90.00
_cell.angle_beta   90.00
_cell.angle_gamma   90.00
#
_symmetry.space_group_name_H-M   'P 1'
#
loop_
_entity.id
_entity.type
_entity.pdbx_description
1 polymer ?
#
loop_
_entity_poly.entity_id
_entity_poly.type
_entity_poly.pdbx_seq_one_letter_code
_entity_poly.pdbx_strand_id
1 'polypeptide(L)'
;MDTFLGWGILSRTSHSAIQIDDHMEAALAVVLLFSVVTLPPIVGIRTMYTNCWFVFTVLAHLVASKTALGIATSMGITVMAGWYSLRVFDRYAFTAILNGWLGVWASSPVLGVAAHVGDLMLHLLVPMLLVTWYLPLVRVWMSVPAVISSRLWSHFVVGGGVFPKADNIYRFSPPRSRHFWNAAYKMELMLDTRASLLCLGSFE
;
A
#
# COMPACT_ATOMS: atom_id res chain seq x y z
N MET A 1 10.60 35.52 40.67
CA MET A 1 10.08 35.51 39.28
C MET A 1 10.83 34.52 38.38
N ASP A 2 11.95 33.96 38.84
CA ASP A 2 12.82 33.10 38.02
C ASP A 2 12.33 31.65 37.84
N THR A 3 11.46 31.17 38.73
CA THR A 3 10.87 29.82 38.65
C THR A 3 9.84 29.65 37.54
N PHE A 4 9.13 30.71 37.13
CA PHE A 4 8.18 30.66 36.01
C PHE A 4 8.85 30.67 34.63
N LEU A 5 10.02 31.31 34.52
CA LEU A 5 10.84 31.31 33.29
C LEU A 5 11.45 29.92 33.02
N GLY A 6 11.93 29.24 34.06
CA GLY A 6 12.48 27.88 33.95
C GLY A 6 11.46 26.84 33.46
N TRP A 7 10.22 26.92 33.95
CA TRP A 7 9.15 25.99 33.53
C TRP A 7 8.74 26.18 32.07
N GLY A 8 8.63 27.44 31.62
CA GLY A 8 8.29 27.76 30.23
C GLY A 8 9.37 27.30 29.24
N ILE A 9 10.65 27.40 29.62
CA ILE A 9 11.77 26.94 28.81
C ILE A 9 11.80 25.41 28.74
N LEU A 10 11.66 24.71 29.88
CA LEU A 10 11.62 23.25 29.94
C LEU A 10 10.46 22.65 29.13
N SER A 11 9.25 23.21 29.30
CA SER A 11 8.06 22.82 28.54
C SER A 11 8.25 23.03 27.04
N ARG A 12 8.81 24.18 26.63
CA ARG A 12 9.07 24.45 25.22
C ARG A 12 10.13 23.51 24.65
N THR A 13 11.19 23.20 25.39
CA THR A 13 12.22 22.25 24.97
C THR A 13 11.70 20.81 24.87
N SER A 14 10.83 20.38 25.80
CA SER A 14 10.23 19.04 25.73
C SER A 14 9.27 18.91 24.56
N HIS A 15 8.45 19.94 24.31
CA HIS A 15 7.56 19.95 23.14
C HIS A 15 8.34 19.94 21.83
N SER A 16 9.43 20.72 21.73
CA SER A 16 10.27 20.69 20.52
C SER A 16 10.97 19.34 20.32
N ALA A 17 11.43 18.71 21.40
CA ALA A 17 12.11 17.41 21.32
C ALA A 17 11.14 16.29 20.86
N ILE A 18 9.93 16.24 21.43
CA ILE A 18 8.88 15.30 21.02
C ILE A 18 8.49 15.52 19.56
N GLN A 19 8.33 16.78 19.14
CA GLN A 19 7.98 17.09 17.77
C GLN A 19 9.07 16.69 16.76
N ILE A 20 10.35 16.84 17.11
CA ILE A 20 11.47 16.41 16.25
C ILE A 20 11.50 14.89 16.09
N ASP A 21 11.24 14.16 17.18
CA ASP A 21 11.20 12.69 17.16
C ASP A 21 10.06 12.17 16.26
N ASP A 22 8.86 12.76 16.37
CA ASP A 22 7.71 12.43 15.52
C ASP A 22 8.00 12.68 14.02
N HIS A 23 8.62 13.81 13.67
CA HIS A 23 8.96 14.13 12.29
C HIS A 23 10.04 13.20 11.72
N MET A 24 11.01 12.83 12.56
CA MET A 24 12.06 11.89 12.18
C MET A 24 11.49 10.49 11.96
N GLU A 25 10.62 10.00 12.85
CA GLU A 25 9.93 8.72 12.67
C GLU A 25 9.11 8.72 11.37
N ALA A 26 8.37 9.81 11.10
CA ALA A 26 7.62 9.97 9.87
C ALA A 26 8.52 9.95 8.62
N ALA A 27 9.63 10.68 8.65
CA ALA A 27 10.59 10.68 7.55
C ALA A 27 11.19 9.29 7.30
N LEU A 28 11.58 8.57 8.36
CA LEU A 28 12.13 7.23 8.27
C LEU A 28 11.11 6.23 7.70
N ALA A 29 9.87 6.28 8.15
CA ALA A 29 8.80 5.42 7.64
C ALA A 29 8.54 5.65 6.13
N VAL A 30 8.56 6.92 5.70
CA VAL A 30 8.38 7.30 4.29
C VAL A 30 9.58 6.86 3.44
N VAL A 31 10.81 7.06 3.92
CA VAL A 31 12.04 6.61 3.25
C VAL A 31 12.06 5.09 3.12
N LEU A 32 11.65 4.37 4.17
CA LEU A 32 11.54 2.92 4.17
C LEU A 32 10.53 2.44 3.12
N LEU A 33 9.34 3.04 3.06
CA LEU A 33 8.33 2.72 2.07
C LEU A 33 8.87 2.92 0.65
N PHE A 34 9.43 4.07 0.34
CA PHE A 34 9.97 4.34 -0.99
C PHE A 34 11.12 3.41 -1.35
N SER A 35 11.97 3.06 -0.38
CA SER A 35 13.04 2.10 -0.59
C SER A 35 12.49 0.72 -0.96
N VAL A 36 11.51 0.20 -0.20
CA VAL A 36 10.86 -1.10 -0.48
C VAL A 36 10.19 -1.13 -1.85
N VAL A 37 9.61 -0.01 -2.28
CA VAL A 37 8.88 0.08 -3.55
C VAL A 37 9.81 0.26 -4.76
N THR A 38 10.90 1.02 -4.62
CA THR A 38 11.77 1.40 -5.75
C THR A 38 12.99 0.49 -5.93
N LEU A 39 13.52 -0.11 -4.85
CA LEU A 39 14.69 -0.97 -4.96
C LEU A 39 14.47 -2.17 -5.88
N PRO A 40 13.36 -2.95 -5.76
CA PRO A 40 13.16 -4.11 -6.62
C PRO A 40 13.24 -3.79 -8.12
N PRO A 41 12.50 -2.81 -8.68
CA PRO A 41 12.60 -2.53 -10.10
C PRO A 41 13.96 -1.93 -10.50
N ILE A 42 14.65 -1.18 -9.62
CA ILE A 42 15.99 -0.65 -9.88
C ILE A 42 16.99 -1.79 -10.10
N VAL A 43 16.89 -2.88 -9.33
CA VAL A 43 17.75 -4.07 -9.48
C VAL A 43 17.21 -5.08 -10.49
N GLY A 44 16.21 -4.71 -11.29
CA GLY A 44 15.64 -5.55 -12.35
C GLY A 44 14.63 -6.60 -11.87
N ILE A 45 14.23 -6.58 -10.59
CA ILE A 45 13.21 -7.47 -10.03
C ILE A 45 11.83 -6.84 -10.23
N ARG A 46 10.99 -7.50 -11.03
CA ARG A 46 9.58 -7.13 -11.19
C ARG A 46 8.75 -7.80 -10.09
N THR A 47 8.17 -7.00 -9.21
CA THR A 47 7.31 -7.48 -8.12
C THR A 47 6.00 -6.69 -8.10
N MET A 48 4.93 -7.31 -7.61
CA MET A 48 3.64 -6.65 -7.47
C MET A 48 3.63 -5.66 -6.32
N TYR A 49 2.82 -4.61 -6.45
CA TYR A 49 2.69 -3.59 -5.40
C TYR A 49 2.25 -4.20 -4.05
N THR A 50 1.35 -5.19 -4.08
CA THR A 50 0.94 -5.93 -2.87
C THR A 50 2.13 -6.59 -2.16
N ASN A 51 3.11 -7.13 -2.89
CA ASN A 51 4.29 -7.72 -2.28
C ASN A 51 5.16 -6.63 -1.61
N CYS A 52 5.30 -5.46 -2.23
CA CYS A 52 5.98 -4.32 -1.63
C CYS A 52 5.27 -3.88 -0.34
N TRP A 53 3.94 -3.77 -0.37
CA TRP A 53 3.14 -3.46 0.82
C TRP A 53 3.34 -4.49 1.93
N PHE A 54 3.34 -5.79 1.59
CA PHE A 54 3.52 -6.85 2.57
C PHE A 54 4.91 -6.80 3.22
N VAL A 55 5.97 -6.63 2.43
CA VAL A 55 7.34 -6.45 2.93
C VAL A 55 7.43 -5.21 3.82
N PHE A 56 6.86 -4.08 3.39
CA PHE A 56 6.82 -2.86 4.19
C PHE A 56 6.08 -3.08 5.52
N THR A 57 4.96 -3.80 5.51
CA THR A 57 4.19 -4.14 6.72
C THR A 57 5.03 -4.99 7.69
N VAL A 58 5.74 -6.00 7.19
CA VAL A 58 6.64 -6.82 8.01
C VAL A 58 7.74 -5.94 8.61
N LEU A 59 8.38 -5.09 7.81
CA LEU A 59 9.43 -4.19 8.30
C LEU A 59 8.88 -3.20 9.32
N ALA A 60 7.67 -2.67 9.13
CA ALA A 60 7.01 -1.77 10.09
C ALA A 60 6.83 -2.41 11.47
N HIS A 61 6.49 -3.70 11.52
CA HIS A 61 6.42 -4.47 12.78
C HIS A 61 7.82 -4.69 13.37
N LEU A 62 8.80 -5.05 12.55
CA LEU A 62 10.17 -5.30 13.00
C LEU A 62 10.83 -4.05 13.61
N VAL A 63 10.54 -2.87 13.06
CA VAL A 63 11.05 -1.59 13.58
C VAL A 63 10.10 -0.95 14.62
N ALA A 64 8.97 -1.59 14.92
CA ALA A 64 7.94 -1.11 15.83
C ALA A 64 7.48 0.34 15.59
N SER A 65 7.50 0.81 14.34
CA SER A 65 7.11 2.19 14.00
C SER A 65 5.59 2.31 13.88
N LYS A 66 5.00 3.15 14.75
CA LYS A 66 3.57 3.46 14.71
C LYS A 66 3.21 4.16 13.41
N THR A 67 4.09 5.05 12.94
CA THR A 67 3.88 5.77 11.69
C THR A 67 3.92 4.84 10.48
N ALA A 68 4.89 3.92 10.43
CA ALA A 68 4.96 2.91 9.36
C ALA A 68 3.75 1.96 9.39
N LEU A 69 3.29 1.54 10.57
CA LEU A 69 2.08 0.71 10.72
C LEU A 69 0.81 1.46 10.29
N GLY A 70 0.68 2.74 10.59
CA GLY A 70 -0.43 3.57 10.11
C GLY A 70 -0.43 3.71 8.59
N ILE A 71 0.73 3.96 7.97
CA ILE A 71 0.89 3.98 6.50
C ILE A 71 0.55 2.60 5.91
N ALA A 72 1.08 1.52 6.49
CA ALA A 72 0.83 0.14 6.02
C ALA A 72 -0.66 -0.24 6.12
N THR A 73 -1.35 0.23 7.16
CA THR A 73 -2.79 0.00 7.33
C THR A 73 -3.60 0.75 6.28
N SER A 74 -3.27 2.02 6.04
CA SER A 74 -3.88 2.82 4.97
C SER A 74 -3.71 2.17 3.59
N MET A 75 -2.48 1.74 3.27
CA MET A 75 -2.19 0.98 2.05
C MET A 75 -2.96 -0.35 2.00
N GLY A 76 -3.07 -1.07 3.12
CA GLY A 76 -3.78 -2.35 3.18
C GLY A 76 -5.26 -2.20 2.80
N ILE A 77 -5.92 -1.14 3.27
CA ILE A 77 -7.31 -0.82 2.90
C ILE A 77 -7.43 -0.63 1.39
N THR A 78 -6.51 0.11 0.78
CA THR A 78 -6.59 0.44 -0.64
C THR A 78 -6.20 -0.72 -1.54
N VAL A 79 -5.22 -1.53 -1.13
CA VAL A 79 -4.88 -2.83 -1.73
C VAL A 79 -6.10 -3.75 -1.72
N MET A 80 -6.76 -3.92 -0.57
CA MET A 80 -7.96 -4.75 -0.44
C MET A 80 -9.10 -4.23 -1.34
N ALA A 81 -9.41 -2.94 -1.25
CA ALA A 81 -10.48 -2.33 -2.02
C ALA A 81 -10.23 -2.39 -3.52
N GLY A 82 -9.00 -2.07 -3.97
CA GLY A 82 -8.62 -2.13 -5.38
C GLY A 82 -8.68 -3.54 -5.94
N TRP A 83 -8.17 -4.51 -5.20
CA TRP A 83 -8.15 -5.91 -5.60
C TRP A 83 -9.56 -6.52 -5.72
N TYR A 84 -10.42 -6.31 -4.72
CA TYR A 84 -11.80 -6.80 -4.78
C TYR A 84 -12.69 -6.00 -5.72
N SER A 85 -12.39 -4.73 -5.97
CA SER A 85 -13.04 -3.96 -7.06
C SER A 85 -12.74 -4.58 -8.42
N LEU A 86 -11.48 -4.96 -8.68
CA LEU A 86 -11.12 -5.68 -9.90
C LEU A 86 -11.91 -6.99 -10.04
N ARG A 87 -12.05 -7.75 -8.95
CA ARG A 87 -12.85 -8.98 -8.93
C ARG A 87 -14.32 -8.73 -9.27
N VAL A 88 -14.90 -7.62 -8.82
CA VAL A 88 -16.31 -7.26 -9.09
C VAL A 88 -16.47 -6.78 -10.54
N PHE A 89 -15.61 -5.90 -11.02
CA PHE A 89 -15.76 -5.27 -12.33
C PHE A 89 -15.24 -6.12 -13.49
N ASP A 90 -14.25 -6.99 -13.29
CA ASP A 90 -13.70 -7.87 -14.33
C ASP A 90 -13.14 -9.18 -13.73
N ARG A 91 -14.04 -10.14 -13.48
CA ARG A 91 -13.69 -11.47 -12.98
C ARG A 91 -12.66 -12.20 -13.85
N TYR A 92 -12.69 -12.00 -15.17
CA TYR A 92 -11.73 -12.63 -16.07
C TYR A 92 -10.33 -12.04 -15.90
N ALA A 93 -10.23 -10.72 -15.75
CA ALA A 93 -8.97 -10.07 -15.46
C ALA A 93 -8.42 -10.51 -14.10
N PHE A 94 -9.27 -10.56 -13.08
CA PHE A 94 -8.92 -11.06 -11.76
C PHE A 94 -8.33 -12.47 -11.81
N THR A 95 -9.05 -13.43 -12.43
CA THR A 95 -8.59 -14.82 -12.55
C THR A 95 -7.31 -14.92 -13.37
N ALA A 96 -7.16 -14.11 -14.43
CA ALA A 96 -5.94 -14.08 -15.22
C ALA A 96 -4.73 -13.57 -14.43
N ILE A 97 -4.89 -12.51 -13.61
CA ILE A 97 -3.82 -12.03 -12.73
C ILE A 97 -3.48 -13.09 -11.68
N LEU A 98 -4.49 -13.66 -11.02
CA LEU A 98 -4.29 -14.68 -9.98
C LEU A 98 -3.57 -15.92 -10.52
N ASN A 99 -3.94 -16.38 -11.72
CA ASN A 99 -3.23 -17.47 -12.40
C ASN A 99 -1.84 -17.05 -12.88
N GLY A 100 -1.68 -15.78 -13.26
CA GLY A 100 -0.40 -15.17 -13.60
C GLY A 100 0.63 -15.26 -12.48
N TRP A 101 0.22 -15.29 -11.20
CA TRP A 101 1.12 -15.51 -10.05
C TRP A 101 1.79 -16.88 -10.10
N LEU A 102 1.08 -17.89 -10.61
CA LEU A 102 1.54 -19.28 -10.64
C LEU A 102 2.09 -19.70 -12.01
N GLY A 103 1.88 -18.90 -13.06
CA GLY A 103 2.38 -19.17 -14.41
C GLY A 103 1.86 -20.49 -14.98
N VAL A 104 2.75 -21.30 -15.55
CA VAL A 104 2.44 -22.63 -16.14
C VAL A 104 1.85 -23.63 -15.13
N TRP A 105 1.95 -23.35 -13.83
CA TRP A 105 1.49 -24.24 -12.77
C TRP A 105 0.02 -24.02 -12.38
N ALA A 106 -0.65 -23.03 -12.97
CA ALA A 106 -2.06 -22.73 -12.73
C ALA A 106 -3.03 -23.87 -13.14
N SER A 107 -2.57 -24.85 -13.90
CA SER A 107 -3.34 -26.05 -14.27
C SER A 107 -3.44 -27.09 -13.15
N SER A 108 -2.61 -26.99 -12.10
CA SER A 108 -2.66 -27.89 -10.95
C SER A 108 -3.80 -27.48 -10.00
N PRO A 109 -4.77 -28.37 -9.69
CA PRO A 109 -5.85 -28.06 -8.74
C PRO A 109 -5.33 -27.66 -7.36
N VAL A 110 -4.25 -28.29 -6.90
CA VAL A 110 -3.64 -28.01 -5.59
C VAL A 110 -3.06 -26.60 -5.56
N LEU A 111 -2.36 -26.20 -6.62
CA LEU A 111 -1.79 -24.85 -6.70
C LEU A 111 -2.87 -23.79 -6.91
N GLY A 112 -3.93 -24.11 -7.65
CA GLY A 112 -5.12 -23.25 -7.74
C GLY A 112 -5.73 -22.97 -6.36
N VAL A 113 -5.93 -24.01 -5.54
CA VAL A 113 -6.37 -23.83 -4.15
C VAL A 113 -5.38 -22.99 -3.35
N ALA A 114 -4.07 -23.27 -3.46
CA ALA A 114 -3.04 -22.51 -2.76
C ALA A 114 -3.03 -21.02 -3.15
N ALA A 115 -3.22 -20.69 -4.43
CA ALA A 115 -3.36 -19.30 -4.88
C ALA A 115 -4.60 -18.63 -4.31
N HIS A 116 -5.74 -19.32 -4.25
CA HIS A 116 -6.95 -18.78 -3.63
C HIS A 116 -6.80 -18.56 -2.12
N VAL A 117 -6.08 -19.45 -1.43
CA VAL A 117 -5.74 -19.25 -0.02
C VAL A 117 -4.80 -18.05 0.14
N GLY A 118 -3.74 -17.97 -0.65
CA GLY A 118 -2.81 -16.84 -0.64
C GLY A 118 -3.50 -15.51 -0.94
N ASP A 119 -4.41 -15.50 -1.91
CA ASP A 119 -5.27 -14.37 -2.24
C ASP A 119 -6.08 -13.90 -1.04
N LEU A 120 -6.81 -14.83 -0.41
CA LEU A 120 -7.63 -14.54 0.77
C LEU A 120 -6.78 -14.01 1.93
N MET A 121 -5.61 -14.61 2.17
CA MET A 121 -4.72 -14.19 3.25
C MET A 121 -4.19 -12.77 2.99
N LEU A 122 -3.67 -12.52 1.80
CA LEU A 122 -2.93 -11.30 1.50
C LEU A 122 -3.85 -10.10 1.21
N HIS A 123 -4.95 -10.32 0.49
CA HIS A 123 -5.83 -9.24 0.05
C HIS A 123 -7.04 -9.02 0.96
N LEU A 124 -7.36 -9.94 1.89
CA LEU A 124 -8.46 -9.78 2.84
C LEU A 124 -8.02 -9.91 4.30
N LEU A 125 -7.46 -11.05 4.71
CA LEU A 125 -7.23 -11.33 6.12
C LEU A 125 -6.21 -10.36 6.73
N VAL A 126 -5.03 -10.21 6.11
CA VAL A 126 -3.98 -9.31 6.62
C VAL A 126 -4.45 -7.85 6.66
N PRO A 127 -5.06 -7.27 5.60
CA PRO A 127 -5.63 -5.93 5.67
C PRO A 127 -6.67 -5.77 6.79
N MET A 128 -7.56 -6.74 6.96
CA MET A 128 -8.57 -6.69 8.04
C MET A 128 -7.96 -6.75 9.44
N LEU A 129 -6.89 -7.54 9.63
CA LEU A 129 -6.15 -7.57 10.88
C LEU A 129 -5.48 -6.21 11.16
N LEU A 130 -4.84 -5.61 10.15
CA LEU A 130 -4.25 -4.27 10.29
C LEU A 130 -5.32 -3.23 10.65
N VAL A 131 -6.47 -3.25 9.98
CA VAL A 131 -7.59 -2.36 10.31
C VAL A 131 -8.05 -2.57 11.76
N THR A 132 -8.18 -3.82 12.21
CA THR A 132 -8.64 -4.11 13.58
C THR A 132 -7.68 -3.57 14.64
N TRP A 133 -6.37 -3.63 14.39
CA TRP A 133 -5.36 -3.31 15.40
C TRP A 133 -4.76 -1.92 15.28
N TYR A 134 -4.70 -1.36 14.07
CA TYR A 134 -3.90 -0.17 13.78
C TYR A 134 -4.68 0.93 13.09
N LEU A 135 -5.99 0.77 12.85
CA LEU A 135 -6.84 1.85 12.34
C LEU A 135 -6.73 3.16 13.16
N PRO A 136 -6.66 3.13 14.51
CA PRO A 136 -6.46 4.36 15.29
C PRO A 136 -5.14 5.11 15.03
N LEU A 137 -4.15 4.45 14.40
CA LEU A 137 -2.88 5.08 14.03
C LEU A 137 -2.98 5.83 12.70
N VAL A 138 -3.99 5.53 11.88
CA VAL A 138 -4.11 6.06 10.52
C VAL A 138 -4.49 7.54 10.57
N ARG A 139 -3.65 8.37 9.92
CA ARG A 139 -3.91 9.80 9.71
C ARG A 139 -3.98 10.10 8.22
N VAL A 140 -4.71 11.15 7.82
CA VAL A 140 -4.88 11.52 6.39
C VAL A 140 -3.56 11.67 5.67
N TRP A 141 -2.57 12.30 6.30
CA TRP A 141 -1.30 12.54 5.65
C TRP A 141 -0.59 11.22 5.28
N MET A 142 -0.84 10.12 6.00
CA MET A 142 -0.20 8.83 5.78
C MET A 142 -0.60 8.16 4.46
N SER A 143 -1.69 8.60 3.83
CA SER A 143 -2.05 8.12 2.49
C SER A 143 -1.34 8.85 1.36
N VAL A 144 -0.83 10.06 1.61
CA VAL A 144 -0.04 10.79 0.63
C VAL A 144 1.18 9.98 0.19
N PRO A 145 2.06 9.47 1.09
CA PRO A 145 3.18 8.64 0.67
C PRO A 145 2.72 7.32 0.05
N ALA A 146 1.59 6.73 0.48
CA ALA A 146 1.02 5.52 -0.12
C ALA A 146 0.58 5.72 -1.59
N VAL A 147 -0.08 6.83 -1.90
CA VAL A 147 -0.45 7.20 -3.27
C VAL A 147 0.80 7.41 -4.10
N ILE A 148 1.74 8.22 -3.59
CA ILE A 148 2.98 8.53 -4.33
C ILE A 148 3.76 7.24 -4.58
N SER A 149 3.84 6.33 -3.61
CA SER A 149 4.54 5.06 -3.78
C SER A 149 3.86 4.16 -4.81
N SER A 150 2.52 4.08 -4.85
CA SER A 150 1.83 3.32 -5.91
C SER A 150 2.11 3.90 -7.30
N ARG A 151 2.14 5.22 -7.42
CA ARG A 151 2.49 5.91 -8.68
C ARG A 151 3.93 5.64 -9.09
N LEU A 152 4.84 5.66 -8.14
CA LEU A 152 6.25 5.41 -8.37
C LEU A 152 6.49 3.95 -8.79
N TRP A 153 5.84 3.00 -8.12
CA TRP A 153 5.82 1.59 -8.52
C TRP A 153 5.32 1.43 -9.95
N SER A 154 4.16 2.02 -10.26
CA SER A 154 3.57 2.00 -11.60
C SER A 154 4.51 2.59 -12.65
N HIS A 155 5.21 3.67 -12.30
CA HIS A 155 6.18 4.31 -13.19
C HIS A 155 7.37 3.39 -13.48
N PHE A 156 7.97 2.78 -12.45
CA PHE A 156 9.15 1.94 -12.63
C PHE A 156 8.85 0.58 -13.25
N VAL A 157 7.77 -0.08 -12.81
CA VAL A 157 7.42 -1.44 -13.24
C VAL A 157 6.70 -1.42 -14.59
N VAL A 158 5.86 -0.42 -14.81
CA VAL A 158 5.01 -0.31 -16.01
C VAL A 158 5.47 0.82 -16.94
N GLY A 159 6.60 1.46 -16.66
CA GLY A 159 7.24 2.45 -17.54
C GLY A 159 6.40 3.72 -17.77
N GLY A 160 5.68 4.18 -16.75
CA GLY A 160 4.87 5.40 -16.75
C GLY A 160 3.50 5.32 -17.42
N GLY A 161 3.23 4.24 -18.17
CA GLY A 161 1.95 4.01 -18.85
C GLY A 161 1.40 2.63 -18.54
N VAL A 162 0.25 2.55 -17.86
CA VAL A 162 -0.38 1.28 -17.48
C VAL A 162 -0.70 0.43 -18.71
N PHE A 163 -1.08 1.06 -19.82
CA PHE A 163 -1.23 0.44 -21.14
C PHE A 163 -0.04 0.81 -22.06
N PRO A 164 0.50 -0.10 -22.88
CA PRO A 164 0.20 -1.55 -23.00
C PRO A 164 1.11 -2.43 -22.12
N LYS A 165 1.97 -1.83 -21.28
CA LYS A 165 3.03 -2.55 -20.56
C LYS A 165 2.49 -3.44 -19.44
N ALA A 166 1.36 -3.12 -18.82
CA ALA A 166 0.74 -4.01 -17.83
C ALA A 166 0.19 -5.29 -18.48
N ASP A 167 -0.29 -5.22 -19.73
CA ASP A 167 -0.74 -6.42 -20.45
C ASP A 167 0.41 -7.43 -20.63
N ASN A 168 1.66 -6.96 -20.78
CA ASN A 168 2.83 -7.84 -20.85
C ASN A 168 3.20 -8.48 -19.51
N ILE A 169 2.94 -7.79 -18.39
CA ILE A 169 3.21 -8.31 -17.05
C ILE A 169 2.15 -9.36 -16.67
N TYR A 170 0.88 -9.03 -16.92
CA TYR A 170 -0.26 -9.88 -16.55
C TYR A 170 -0.68 -10.87 -17.63
N ARG A 171 -0.02 -10.84 -18.81
CA ARG A 171 -0.28 -11.70 -19.97
C ARG A 171 -1.77 -11.76 -20.37
N PHE A 172 -2.45 -10.61 -20.40
CA PHE A 172 -3.84 -10.57 -20.84
C PHE A 172 -3.97 -10.94 -22.32
N SER A 173 -4.83 -11.91 -22.63
CA SER A 173 -5.20 -12.26 -24.00
C SER A 173 -6.72 -12.38 -24.12
N PRO A 174 -7.39 -11.48 -24.87
CA PRO A 174 -6.82 -10.34 -25.59
C PRO A 174 -6.30 -9.23 -24.64
N PRO A 175 -5.38 -8.35 -25.10
CA PRO A 175 -4.92 -7.19 -24.34
C PRO A 175 -6.09 -6.28 -23.91
N ARG A 176 -6.00 -5.67 -22.73
CA ARG A 176 -7.08 -4.81 -22.20
C ARG A 176 -7.02 -3.43 -22.84
N SER A 177 -8.18 -2.82 -23.07
CA SER A 177 -8.25 -1.52 -23.73
C SER A 177 -7.66 -0.39 -22.89
N ARG A 178 -7.20 0.69 -23.53
CA ARG A 178 -6.76 1.91 -22.82
C ARG A 178 -7.83 2.47 -21.87
N HIS A 179 -9.11 2.33 -22.22
CA HIS A 179 -10.23 2.76 -21.38
C HIS A 179 -10.32 1.96 -20.08
N PHE A 180 -10.09 0.65 -20.14
CA PHE A 180 -10.02 -0.21 -18.95
C PHE A 180 -8.93 0.26 -17.99
N TRP A 181 -7.71 0.48 -18.51
CA TRP A 181 -6.58 0.91 -17.70
C TRP A 181 -6.76 2.33 -17.13
N ASN A 182 -7.36 3.24 -17.89
CA ASN A 182 -7.72 4.57 -17.40
C ASN A 182 -8.80 4.51 -16.31
N ALA A 183 -9.75 3.60 -16.40
CA ALA A 183 -10.79 3.40 -15.39
C ALA A 183 -10.20 2.81 -14.11
N ALA A 184 -9.39 1.75 -14.23
CA ALA A 184 -8.66 1.16 -13.10
C ALA A 184 -7.80 2.22 -12.39
N TYR A 185 -7.09 3.05 -13.14
CA TYR A 185 -6.31 4.17 -12.61
C TYR A 185 -7.16 5.17 -11.83
N LYS A 186 -8.31 5.59 -12.38
CA LYS A 186 -9.21 6.53 -11.70
C LYS A 186 -9.82 5.91 -10.44
N MET A 187 -10.17 4.64 -10.48
CA MET A 187 -10.70 3.92 -9.33
C MET A 187 -9.66 3.83 -8.21
N GLU A 188 -8.41 3.48 -8.52
CA GLU A 188 -7.31 3.45 -7.55
C GLU A 188 -7.12 4.81 -6.87
N LEU A 189 -7.01 5.90 -7.65
CA LEU A 189 -6.85 7.25 -7.10
C LEU A 189 -8.03 7.66 -6.22
N MET A 190 -9.26 7.33 -6.64
CA MET A 190 -10.46 7.59 -5.86
C MET A 190 -10.48 6.78 -4.56
N LEU A 191 -10.05 5.52 -4.59
CA LEU A 191 -10.00 4.64 -3.42
C LEU A 191 -8.95 5.12 -2.43
N ASP A 192 -7.74 5.44 -2.89
CA ASP A 192 -6.69 5.97 -2.01
C ASP A 192 -7.13 7.28 -1.35
N THR A 193 -7.73 8.19 -2.13
CA THR A 193 -8.20 9.48 -1.60
C THR A 193 -9.38 9.30 -0.64
N ARG A 194 -10.35 8.44 -0.97
CA ARG A 194 -11.56 8.24 -0.16
C ARG A 194 -11.33 7.38 1.07
N ALA A 195 -10.52 6.34 1.00
CA ALA A 195 -10.17 5.52 2.17
C ALA A 195 -9.56 6.38 3.28
N SER A 196 -8.68 7.30 2.90
CA SER A 196 -8.06 8.27 3.79
C SER A 196 -9.05 9.20 4.48
N LEU A 197 -10.07 9.66 3.73
CA LEU A 197 -11.10 10.57 4.23
C LEU A 197 -12.13 9.84 5.11
N LEU A 198 -12.52 8.62 4.74
CA LEU A 198 -13.51 7.82 5.47
C LEU A 198 -12.97 7.28 6.80
N CYS A 199 -11.66 7.01 6.90
CA CYS A 199 -11.04 6.58 8.17
C CYS A 199 -11.07 7.66 9.26
N LEU A 200 -11.17 8.96 8.90
CA LEU A 200 -11.35 10.04 9.88
C LEU A 200 -12.78 10.19 10.36
N GLY A 201 -13.77 10.10 9.46
CA GLY A 201 -15.18 10.33 9.78
C GLY A 201 -15.80 9.27 10.70
N SER A 202 -15.04 8.26 11.09
CA SER A 202 -15.46 7.20 12.03
C SER A 202 -14.90 7.39 13.45
N PHE A 203 -14.10 8.44 13.70
CA PHE A 203 -13.44 8.70 14.99
C PHE A 203 -13.62 10.14 15.50
N GLU A 204 -14.63 10.87 15.01
CA GLU A 204 -15.16 12.09 15.65
C GLU A 204 -16.45 11.78 16.42
#